data_AF-A0A9D9GA23-F1
#
_entry.id   AF-A0A9D9GA23-F1
#
_cell.length_a   1.000
_cell.length_b   1.000
_cell.length_c   1.000
_cell.angle_alpha   90.00
_cell.angle_beta   90.00
_cell.angle_gamma   90.00
#
_symmetry.space_group_name_H-M   'P 1'
#
loop_
_entity.id
_entity.type
_entity.pdbx_description
1 polymer ?
#
loop_
_entity_poly.entity_id
_entity_poly.type
_entity_poly.pdbx_seq_one_letter_code
_entity_poly.pdbx_strand_id
1 'polypeptide(L)'
;MKKFFYCALLALATVFTGCYDDDDLWNRIDDLTGRVETIEEMLQGLNTEITDIKTVVSALNKGAVITAVEETPQGYRLTFSDGKVIELHHGINGIDGENAPV
;
A
#
# COMPACT_ATOMS: atom_id res chain seq x y z
N MET A 1 33.71 -22.95 64.30
CA MET A 1 32.89 -23.91 63.53
C MET A 1 31.50 -23.38 63.18
N LYS A 2 30.74 -22.79 64.12
CA LYS A 2 29.41 -22.20 63.82
C LYS A 2 29.42 -21.14 62.70
N LYS A 3 30.43 -20.24 62.68
CA LYS A 3 30.56 -19.17 61.68
C LYS A 3 30.77 -19.68 60.24
N PHE A 4 31.60 -20.72 60.08
CA PHE A 4 31.80 -21.40 58.79
C PHE A 4 30.55 -22.14 58.33
N PHE A 5 29.79 -22.72 59.27
CA PHE A 5 28.51 -23.35 58.97
C PHE A 5 27.49 -22.35 58.45
N TYR A 6 27.39 -21.15 59.06
CA TYR A 6 26.51 -20.09 58.56
C TYR A 6 26.92 -19.57 57.17
N CYS A 7 28.22 -19.44 56.89
CA CYS A 7 28.70 -19.06 55.54
C CYS A 7 28.38 -20.11 54.48
N ALA A 8 28.52 -21.40 54.81
CA ALA A 8 28.16 -22.49 53.90
C ALA A 8 26.64 -22.54 53.64
N LEU A 9 25.83 -22.25 54.65
CA LEU A 9 24.36 -22.21 54.53
C LEU A 9 23.89 -21.01 53.69
N LEU A 10 24.54 -19.84 53.83
CA LEU A 10 24.27 -18.67 53.00
C LEU A 10 24.65 -18.91 51.54
N ALA A 11 25.79 -19.57 51.30
CA ALA A 11 26.24 -19.94 49.95
C ALA A 11 25.29 -20.94 49.29
N LEU A 12 24.77 -21.92 50.04
CA LEU A 12 23.76 -22.86 49.54
C LEU A 12 22.42 -22.17 49.22
N ALA A 13 22.02 -21.19 50.03
CA ALA A 13 20.81 -20.41 49.81
C ALA A 13 20.91 -19.53 48.55
N THR A 14 22.08 -18.98 48.24
CA THR A 14 22.32 -18.20 47.00
C THR A 14 22.40 -19.05 45.73
N VAL A 15 22.68 -20.36 45.85
CA VAL A 15 22.65 -21.29 44.70
C VAL A 15 21.20 -21.66 44.34
N PHE A 16 20.27 -21.60 45.30
CA PHE A 16 18.87 -21.97 45.08
C PHE A 16 18.02 -20.87 44.40
N THR A 17 18.53 -19.64 44.31
CA THR A 17 17.87 -18.55 43.56
C THR A 17 18.19 -18.57 42.06
N GLY A 18 18.99 -19.54 41.59
CA GLY A 18 19.54 -19.59 40.22
C GLY A 18 18.76 -20.44 39.21
N CYS A 19 17.56 -20.91 39.53
CA CYS A 19 16.74 -21.70 38.59
C CYS A 19 15.37 -21.04 38.46
N TYR A 20 15.35 -19.88 37.82
CA TYR A 20 14.12 -19.28 37.32
C TYR A 20 13.98 -19.75 35.87
N ASP A 21 12.98 -20.57 35.60
CA ASP A 21 12.65 -21.10 34.28
C ASP A 21 11.76 -20.08 33.57
N ASP A 22 12.39 -19.19 32.81
CA ASP A 22 11.74 -18.12 32.04
C ASP A 22 11.53 -18.48 30.57
N ASP A 23 11.68 -19.75 30.19
CA ASP A 23 11.49 -20.25 28.83
C ASP A 23 10.11 -19.87 28.29
N ASP A 24 9.06 -19.95 29.12
CA ASP A 24 7.70 -19.52 28.76
C ASP A 24 7.59 -18.04 28.40
N LEU A 25 8.39 -17.18 29.04
CA LEU A 25 8.42 -15.76 28.74
C LEU A 25 9.16 -15.49 27.43
N TRP A 26 10.30 -16.15 27.21
CA TRP A 26 11.05 -16.06 25.96
C TRP A 26 10.25 -16.60 24.77
N ASN A 27 9.58 -17.72 24.92
CA ASN A 27 8.69 -18.28 23.89
C ASN A 27 7.59 -17.30 23.48
N ARG A 28 7.01 -16.57 24.44
CA ARG A 28 6.00 -15.53 24.17
C ARG A 28 6.59 -14.28 23.52
N ILE A 29 7.83 -13.92 23.85
CA ILE A 29 8.57 -12.83 23.22
C ILE A 29 8.89 -13.18 21.76
N ASP A 30 9.31 -14.41 21.49
CA ASP A 30 9.60 -14.89 20.14
C ASP A 30 8.32 -14.96 19.29
N ASP A 31 7.21 -15.47 19.83
CA ASP A 31 5.90 -15.41 19.15
C ASP A 31 5.50 -13.97 18.81
N LEU A 32 5.65 -13.06 19.77
CA LEU A 32 5.30 -11.66 19.56
C LEU A 32 6.20 -11.01 18.50
N THR A 33 7.50 -11.32 18.52
CA THR A 33 8.48 -10.83 17.54
C THR A 33 8.12 -11.32 16.14
N GLY A 34 7.80 -12.60 15.96
CA GLY A 34 7.38 -13.14 14.67
C GLY A 34 6.07 -12.54 14.16
N ARG A 35 5.12 -12.27 15.07
CA ARG A 35 3.87 -11.58 14.71
C ARG A 35 4.10 -10.12 14.32
N VAL A 36 5.04 -9.43 14.98
CA VAL A 36 5.43 -8.06 14.62
C VAL A 36 6.09 -8.04 13.23
N GLU A 37 7.02 -8.95 12.96
CA GLU A 37 7.66 -9.09 11.65
C GLU A 37 6.62 -9.33 10.54
N THR A 38 5.67 -10.24 10.77
CA THR A 38 4.57 -10.50 9.84
C THR A 38 3.73 -9.23 9.57
N ILE A 39 3.43 -8.45 10.62
CA ILE A 39 2.68 -7.20 10.48
C ILE A 39 3.49 -6.18 9.66
N GLU A 40 4.79 -6.08 9.89
CA GLU A 40 5.66 -5.17 9.14
C GLU A 40 5.72 -5.54 7.65
N GLU A 41 5.83 -6.82 7.32
CA GLU A 41 5.76 -7.31 5.93
C GLU A 41 4.41 -7.02 5.29
N MET A 42 3.30 -7.30 6.00
CA MET A 42 1.95 -7.00 5.51
C MET A 42 1.76 -5.50 5.27
N LEU A 43 2.28 -4.64 6.16
CA LEU A 43 2.23 -3.18 5.98
C LEU A 43 3.01 -2.73 4.75
N GLN A 44 4.19 -3.30 4.49
CA GLN A 44 4.96 -2.99 3.29
C GLN A 44 4.20 -3.41 2.03
N GLY A 45 3.61 -4.61 2.01
CA GLY A 45 2.77 -5.09 0.91
C GLY A 45 1.59 -4.15 0.64
N LEU A 46 0.83 -3.79 1.68
CA LEU A 46 -0.30 -2.86 1.57
C LEU A 46 0.11 -1.48 1.08
N ASN A 47 1.26 -0.95 1.51
CA ASN A 47 1.76 0.34 1.03
C ASN A 47 2.09 0.32 -0.47
N THR A 48 2.65 -0.78 -0.97
CA THR A 48 2.88 -0.99 -2.40
C THR A 48 1.56 -1.07 -3.17
N GLU A 49 0.62 -1.93 -2.73
CA GLU A 49 -0.68 -2.09 -3.38
C GLU A 49 -1.50 -0.79 -3.42
N ILE A 50 -1.48 0.01 -2.34
CA ILE A 50 -2.12 1.34 -2.29
C ILE A 50 -1.53 2.26 -3.37
N THR A 51 -0.23 2.19 -3.61
CA THR A 51 0.45 3.01 -4.62
C THR A 51 0.02 2.59 -6.03
N ASP A 52 -0.11 1.29 -6.29
CA ASP A 52 -0.60 0.78 -7.56
C ASP A 52 -2.05 1.19 -7.82
N ILE A 53 -2.92 1.04 -6.82
CA ILE A 53 -4.32 1.49 -6.90
C ILE A 53 -4.41 3.00 -7.16
N LYS A 54 -3.62 3.81 -6.45
CA LYS A 54 -3.56 5.27 -6.69
C LYS A 54 -3.15 5.60 -8.12
N THR A 55 -2.21 4.84 -8.68
CA THR A 55 -1.75 5.03 -10.06
C THR A 55 -2.87 4.74 -11.05
N VAL A 56 -3.60 3.62 -10.89
CA VAL A 56 -4.75 3.28 -11.73
C VAL A 56 -5.87 4.32 -11.61
N VAL A 57 -6.23 4.71 -10.39
CA VAL A 57 -7.26 5.74 -10.14
C VAL A 57 -6.86 7.09 -10.76
N SER A 58 -5.57 7.47 -10.66
CA SER A 58 -5.06 8.68 -11.30
C SER A 58 -5.16 8.61 -12.82
N ALA A 59 -4.82 7.47 -13.43
CA ALA A 59 -4.96 7.27 -14.87
C ALA A 59 -6.43 7.34 -15.33
N LEU A 60 -7.36 6.73 -14.57
CA LEU A 60 -8.80 6.82 -14.84
C LEU A 60 -9.31 8.26 -14.71
N ASN A 61 -8.91 8.98 -13.67
CA ASN A 61 -9.31 10.38 -13.47
C ASN A 61 -8.70 11.34 -14.51
N LYS A 62 -7.57 10.99 -15.13
CA LYS A 62 -6.98 11.75 -16.25
C LYS A 62 -7.70 11.51 -17.58
N GLY A 63 -8.46 10.42 -17.71
CA GLY A 63 -9.23 10.12 -18.91
C GLY A 63 -10.38 11.09 -19.07
N ALA A 64 -10.27 12.03 -20.01
CA ALA A 64 -11.39 12.86 -20.42
C ALA A 64 -12.32 12.04 -21.33
N VAL A 65 -13.58 11.84 -20.92
CA VAL A 65 -14.60 11.17 -21.75
C VAL A 65 -15.56 12.18 -22.33
N ILE A 66 -16.13 11.92 -23.51
CA ILE A 66 -17.15 12.79 -24.11
C ILE A 66 -18.44 12.67 -23.30
N THR A 67 -18.95 13.81 -22.81
CA THR A 67 -20.19 13.91 -22.02
C THR A 67 -21.32 14.60 -22.77
N ALA A 68 -20.99 15.43 -23.76
CA ALA A 68 -21.99 16.01 -24.66
C ALA A 68 -21.47 16.11 -26.10
N VAL A 69 -22.39 15.95 -27.04
CA VAL A 69 -22.17 16.12 -28.47
C VAL A 69 -23.26 17.03 -29.00
N GLU A 70 -22.87 18.15 -29.60
CA GLU A 70 -23.78 19.08 -30.26
C GLU A 70 -23.40 19.18 -31.74
N GLU A 71 -24.37 19.01 -32.62
CA GLU A 71 -24.18 19.24 -34.04
C GLU A 71 -24.16 20.74 -34.34
N THR A 72 -23.27 21.14 -35.24
CA THR A 72 -23.09 22.52 -35.68
C THR A 72 -23.11 22.57 -37.21
N PRO A 73 -23.35 23.73 -37.84
CA PRO A 73 -23.32 23.84 -39.30
C PRO A 73 -21.99 23.40 -39.93
N GLN A 74 -20.89 23.46 -39.16
CA GLN A 74 -19.55 23.15 -39.63
C GLN A 74 -18.98 21.83 -39.11
N GLY A 75 -19.76 21.02 -38.36
CA GLY A 75 -19.33 19.74 -37.79
C GLY A 75 -19.93 19.51 -36.40
N TYR A 76 -19.13 19.12 -35.41
CA TYR A 76 -19.60 18.82 -34.06
C TYR A 76 -18.84 19.61 -33.00
N ARG A 77 -19.52 19.97 -31.92
CA ARG A 77 -18.92 20.45 -30.67
C ARG A 77 -18.98 19.32 -29.65
N LEU A 78 -17.82 18.89 -29.16
CA LEU A 78 -17.69 17.83 -28.18
C LEU A 78 -17.31 18.44 -26.82
N THR A 79 -18.07 18.11 -25.79
CA THR A 79 -17.75 18.47 -24.40
C THR A 79 -17.23 17.23 -23.69
N PHE A 80 -16.11 17.38 -22.99
CA PHE A 80 -15.50 16.33 -22.20
C PHE A 80 -15.90 16.43 -20.73
N SER A 81 -15.72 15.34 -19.98
CA SER A 81 -15.99 15.24 -18.54
C SER A 81 -15.17 16.18 -17.68
N ASP A 82 -14.05 16.68 -18.20
CA ASP A 82 -13.20 17.69 -17.57
C ASP A 82 -13.64 19.14 -17.89
N GLY A 83 -14.72 19.32 -18.64
CA GLY A 83 -15.24 20.61 -19.07
C GLY A 83 -14.54 21.20 -20.30
N LYS A 84 -13.52 20.53 -20.85
CA LYS A 84 -12.89 20.94 -22.11
C LYS A 84 -13.90 20.79 -23.26
N VAL A 85 -13.85 21.72 -24.18
CA VAL A 85 -14.68 21.72 -25.39
C VAL A 85 -13.77 21.75 -26.60
N ILE A 86 -14.04 20.90 -27.59
CA ILE A 86 -13.37 20.93 -28.90
C ILE A 86 -14.41 21.01 -30.02
N GLU A 87 -14.03 21.63 -31.13
CA GLU A 87 -14.80 21.64 -32.37
C GLU A 87 -14.17 20.68 -33.37
N LEU A 88 -14.98 19.75 -33.89
CA LEU A 88 -14.63 18.81 -34.93
C LEU A 88 -15.30 19.26 -36.22
N HIS A 89 -14.52 19.75 -37.19
CA HIS A 89 -15.08 20.27 -38.43
C HIS A 89 -15.29 19.18 -39.49
N HIS A 90 -16.27 19.38 -40.38
CA HIS A 90 -16.45 18.54 -41.56
C HIS A 90 -15.18 18.54 -42.43
N GLY A 91 -14.79 17.35 -42.90
CA GLY A 91 -13.75 17.23 -43.91
C GLY A 91 -14.16 17.91 -45.22
N ILE A 92 -13.19 18.45 -45.95
CA ILE A 92 -13.49 19.32 -47.09
C ILE A 92 -13.97 18.53 -48.31
N ASN A 93 -13.64 17.24 -48.42
CA ASN A 93 -14.20 16.27 -49.37
C ASN A 93 -13.84 14.86 -48.88
N GLY A 94 -14.81 13.97 -48.70
CA GLY A 94 -14.55 12.58 -48.30
C GLY A 94 -13.97 11.78 -49.46
N ILE A 95 -12.64 11.73 -49.56
CA ILE A 95 -11.95 10.54 -50.08
C ILE A 95 -11.76 9.66 -48.84
N ASP A 96 -12.01 8.35 -48.93
CA ASP A 96 -11.94 7.41 -47.81
C ASP A 96 -10.78 7.72 -46.85
N GLY A 97 -11.06 7.66 -45.54
CA GLY A 97 -10.23 8.22 -44.46
C GLY A 97 -8.86 7.56 -44.29
N GLU A 98 -7.94 7.82 -45.20
CA GLU A 98 -6.55 7.33 -45.16
C GLU A 98 -5.67 8.20 -44.24
N ASN A 99 -6.08 9.45 -43.96
CA ASN A 99 -5.29 10.43 -43.21
C ASN A 99 -6.06 11.08 -42.05
N ALA A 100 -6.75 10.29 -41.23
CA ALA A 100 -7.18 10.81 -39.93
C ALA A 100 -5.92 11.10 -39.09
N PRO A 101 -5.74 12.33 -38.54
CA PRO A 101 -4.64 12.58 -37.61
C PRO A 101 -4.87 11.71 -36.37
N VAL A 102 -3.94 10.79 -36.13
CA VAL A 102 -3.77 10.11 -34.85
C VAL A 102 -3.25 11.07 -33.80
#